data_AF-A0A7I7YCJ5-F1
#
_entry.id   AF-A0A7I7YCJ5-F1
#
_cell.length_a   1.000
_cell.length_b   1.000
_cell.length_c   1.000
_cell.angle_alpha   90.00
_cell.angle_beta   90.00
_cell.angle_gamma   90.00
#
_symmetry.space_group_name_H-M   'P 1'
#
loop_
_entity.id
_entity.type
_entity.pdbx_description
1 polymer ?
#
loop_
_entity_poly.entity_id
_entity_poly.type
_entity_poly.pdbx_seq_one_letter_code
_entity_poly.pdbx_strand_id
1 'polypeptide(L)'
;MARELGQNSQRRNKTSALGTALANASTPRLLMLLSGVLLLVGGLLALRFPVFLAEFDQWGFQINCGTGFGSDWTQAATADGAGTHFVEQCRAAVTIRRAWAFPVAAAGAVLLTALLIRPARREPTPVRLSWPSPYRSRRVSA
;
A
#
# COMPACT_ATOMS: atom_id res chain seq x y z
N MET A 1 -8.51 -30.33 -26.19
CA MET A 1 -7.60 -29.20 -26.47
C MET A 1 -8.31 -27.84 -26.63
N ALA A 2 -9.56 -27.64 -26.14
CA ALA A 2 -10.30 -26.37 -26.35
C ALA A 2 -10.37 -25.42 -25.13
N ARG A 3 -9.81 -25.81 -23.97
CA ARG A 3 -9.89 -25.00 -22.73
C ARG A 3 -8.79 -23.95 -22.57
N GLU A 4 -7.72 -24.04 -23.36
CA GLU A 4 -6.53 -23.16 -23.23
C GLU A 4 -6.72 -21.77 -23.85
N LEU A 5 -7.56 -21.64 -24.89
CA LEU A 5 -7.75 -20.37 -25.61
C LEU A 5 -8.50 -19.32 -24.79
N GLY A 6 -9.40 -19.73 -23.89
CA GLY A 6 -10.19 -18.83 -23.04
C GLY A 6 -9.36 -18.16 -21.95
N GLN A 7 -8.39 -18.87 -21.37
CA GLN A 7 -7.53 -18.33 -20.31
C GLN A 7 -6.55 -17.28 -20.83
N ASN A 8 -6.07 -17.45 -22.07
CA ASN A 8 -5.10 -16.54 -22.68
C ASN A 8 -5.73 -15.21 -23.16
N SER A 9 -7.02 -15.22 -23.51
CA SER A 9 -7.80 -13.99 -23.70
C SER A 9 -7.98 -13.26 -22.37
N GLN A 10 -8.41 -13.96 -21.31
CA GLN A 10 -8.66 -13.33 -20.01
C GLN A 10 -7.42 -12.67 -19.37
N ARG A 11 -6.21 -13.23 -19.58
CA ARG A 11 -4.94 -12.61 -19.17
C ARG A 11 -4.65 -11.32 -19.94
N ARG A 12 -4.78 -11.32 -21.27
CA ARG A 12 -4.54 -10.12 -22.10
C ARG A 12 -5.44 -8.96 -21.70
N ASN A 13 -6.71 -9.25 -21.42
CA ASN A 13 -7.71 -8.23 -21.06
C ASN A 13 -7.36 -7.56 -19.72
N LYS A 14 -6.88 -8.35 -18.75
CA LYS A 14 -6.46 -7.85 -17.41
C LYS A 14 -5.20 -7.00 -17.49
N THR A 15 -4.21 -7.43 -18.28
CA THR A 15 -2.97 -6.66 -18.49
C THR A 15 -3.23 -5.35 -19.23
N SER A 16 -4.18 -5.34 -20.18
CA SER A 16 -4.57 -4.13 -20.91
C SER A 16 -5.35 -3.14 -20.05
N ALA A 17 -6.22 -3.62 -19.15
CA ALA A 17 -7.00 -2.75 -18.26
C ALA A 17 -6.13 -2.04 -17.20
N LEU A 18 -5.10 -2.71 -16.67
CA LEU A 18 -4.14 -2.09 -15.76
C LEU A 18 -3.30 -1.03 -16.49
N GLY A 19 -2.83 -1.34 -17.71
CA GLY A 19 -2.04 -0.42 -18.53
C GLY A 19 -2.81 0.84 -18.94
N THR A 20 -4.09 0.71 -19.30
CA THR A 20 -4.93 1.86 -19.69
C THR A 20 -5.42 2.67 -18.50
N ALA A 21 -5.66 2.05 -17.33
CA ALA A 21 -5.99 2.78 -16.10
C ALA A 21 -4.82 3.62 -15.59
N LEU A 22 -3.59 3.12 -15.72
CA LEU A 22 -2.36 3.87 -15.39
C LEU A 22 -2.08 5.00 -16.40
N ALA A 23 -2.38 4.80 -17.69
CA ALA A 23 -2.22 5.82 -18.72
C ALA A 23 -3.24 6.97 -18.62
N ASN A 24 -4.41 6.73 -18.02
CA ASN A 24 -5.50 7.71 -17.88
C ASN A 24 -5.62 8.31 -16.46
N ALA A 25 -4.81 7.83 -15.50
CA ALA A 25 -4.79 8.38 -14.15
C ALA A 25 -3.89 9.62 -14.11
N SER A 26 -4.43 10.74 -13.63
CA SER A 26 -3.67 11.96 -13.34
C SER A 26 -2.43 11.61 -12.49
N THR A 27 -1.22 11.94 -12.98
CA THR A 27 0.08 11.74 -12.30
C THR A 27 0.05 11.92 -10.77
N PRO A 28 -0.61 12.94 -10.19
CA PRO A 28 -0.71 13.08 -8.72
C PRO A 28 -1.47 11.94 -8.02
N ARG A 29 -2.54 11.39 -8.62
CA ARG A 29 -3.26 10.24 -8.04
C ARG A 29 -2.41 8.98 -8.06
N LEU A 30 -1.61 8.79 -9.11
CA LEU A 30 -0.70 7.66 -9.20
C LEU A 30 0.38 7.73 -8.12
N LEU A 31 0.95 8.92 -7.89
CA LEU A 31 1.92 9.14 -6.81
C LEU A 31 1.33 8.88 -5.43
N MET A 32 0.08 9.31 -5.17
CA MET A 32 -0.61 9.02 -3.91
C MET A 32 -0.92 7.53 -3.74
N LEU A 33 -1.33 6.83 -4.80
CA LEU A 33 -1.53 5.36 -4.75
C LEU A 33 -0.23 4.65 -4.42
N LEU A 34 0.84 4.97 -5.15
CA LEU A 34 2.15 4.34 -4.96
C LEU A 34 2.68 4.60 -3.55
N SER A 35 2.58 5.84 -3.06
CA SER A 35 3.04 6.16 -1.70
C SER A 35 2.21 5.44 -0.63
N GLY A 36 0.88 5.37 -0.78
CA GLY A 36 0.01 4.62 0.13
C GLY A 36 0.34 3.13 0.19
N VAL A 37 0.59 2.51 -0.98
CA VAL A 37 1.01 1.11 -1.06
C VAL A 37 2.39 0.93 -0.43
N LEU A 38 3.36 1.82 -0.70
CA LEU A 38 4.70 1.74 -0.13
C LEU A 38 4.67 1.84 1.39
N LEU A 39 3.90 2.77 1.95
CA LEU A 39 3.74 2.95 3.39
C LEU A 39 3.10 1.71 4.02
N LEU A 40 2.02 1.20 3.43
CA LEU A 40 1.31 0.03 3.96
C LEU A 40 2.20 -1.22 3.91
N VAL A 41 2.78 -1.53 2.75
CA VAL A 41 3.63 -2.70 2.57
C VAL A 41 4.91 -2.57 3.40
N GLY A 42 5.55 -1.41 3.39
CA GLY A 42 6.75 -1.14 4.18
C GLY A 42 6.51 -1.29 5.68
N GLY A 43 5.40 -0.75 6.20
CA GLY A 43 5.02 -0.91 7.61
C GLY A 43 4.71 -2.35 7.99
N LEU A 44 3.97 -3.09 7.16
CA LEU A 44 3.70 -4.51 7.38
C LEU A 44 4.96 -5.36 7.33
N LEU A 45 5.88 -5.05 6.41
CA LEU A 45 7.14 -5.75 6.28
C LEU A 45 8.06 -5.48 7.48
N ALA A 46 8.10 -4.24 7.96
CA ALA A 46 8.81 -3.87 9.19
C ALA A 46 8.27 -4.60 10.43
N LEU A 47 6.95 -4.80 10.52
CA LEU A 47 6.32 -5.61 11.57
C LEU A 47 6.58 -7.11 11.40
N ARG A 48 6.80 -7.59 10.16
CA ARG A 48 7.04 -9.00 9.87
C ARG A 48 8.49 -9.43 10.15
N PHE A 49 9.46 -8.55 9.94
CA PHE A 49 10.86 -8.91 10.16
C PHE A 49 11.15 -9.12 11.65
N PRO A 50 11.83 -10.22 12.01
CA PRO A 50 12.15 -10.52 13.39
C PRO A 50 13.10 -9.47 14.00
N VAL A 51 12.96 -9.27 15.30
CA VAL A 51 13.81 -8.40 16.11
C VAL A 51 14.82 -9.28 16.83
N PHE A 52 16.08 -9.14 16.46
CA PHE A 52 17.18 -9.76 17.18
C PHE A 52 17.74 -8.76 18.18
N LEU A 53 18.06 -9.26 19.36
CA LEU A 53 18.80 -8.53 20.38
C LEU A 53 20.30 -8.66 20.08
N ALA A 54 21.10 -7.67 20.49
CA ALA A 54 22.55 -7.68 20.22
C ALA A 54 23.31 -8.66 21.16
N GLU A 55 22.61 -9.28 22.10
CA GLU A 55 23.17 -10.27 23.01
C GLU A 55 23.02 -11.71 22.48
N PHE A 56 23.92 -12.56 22.96
CA PHE A 56 24.01 -13.96 22.59
C PHE A 56 23.62 -14.83 23.78
N ASP A 57 22.91 -15.93 23.50
CA ASP A 57 22.61 -16.93 24.50
C ASP A 57 23.85 -17.74 24.91
N GLN A 58 23.70 -18.64 25.87
CA GLN A 58 24.79 -19.50 26.37
C GLN A 58 25.37 -20.47 25.33
N TRP A 59 24.74 -20.61 24.17
CA TRP A 59 25.20 -21.42 23.04
C TRP A 59 25.81 -20.57 21.91
N GLY A 60 25.84 -19.24 22.06
CA GLY A 60 26.39 -18.32 21.08
C GLY A 60 25.43 -17.93 19.95
N PHE A 61 24.13 -18.21 20.07
CA PHE A 61 23.12 -17.75 19.12
C PHE A 61 22.48 -16.43 19.56
N GLN A 62 22.12 -15.58 18.60
CA GLN A 62 21.42 -14.33 18.89
C GLN A 62 20.03 -14.61 19.47
N ILE A 63 19.68 -13.92 20.55
CA ILE A 63 18.36 -14.04 21.19
C ILE A 63 17.30 -13.46 20.25
N ASN A 64 16.35 -14.31 19.84
CA ASN A 64 15.24 -13.92 18.97
C ASN A 64 14.04 -13.52 19.84
N CYS A 65 13.61 -12.26 19.71
CA CYS A 65 12.48 -11.71 20.45
C CYS A 65 11.14 -11.84 19.70
N GLY A 66 11.13 -12.55 18.58
CA GLY A 66 10.00 -12.69 17.69
C GLY A 66 9.85 -11.52 16.71
N THR A 67 8.61 -11.23 16.32
CA THR A 67 8.26 -10.24 15.30
C THR A 67 7.44 -9.09 15.89
N GLY A 68 7.28 -8.01 15.12
CA GLY A 68 6.38 -6.91 15.49
C GLY A 68 4.91 -7.34 15.65
N PHE A 69 4.46 -8.43 15.01
CA PHE A 69 3.10 -8.96 15.17
C PHE A 69 2.95 -9.88 16.38
N GLY A 70 3.86 -10.84 16.53
CA GLY A 70 3.86 -11.82 17.60
C GLY A 70 5.22 -11.88 18.25
N SER A 71 5.24 -11.70 19.57
CA SER A 71 6.45 -11.80 20.38
C SER A 71 6.58 -13.20 20.96
N ASP A 72 7.78 -13.76 20.88
CA ASP A 72 8.15 -14.99 21.57
C ASP A 72 9.33 -14.66 22.48
N TRP A 73 9.14 -14.86 23.79
CA TRP A 73 10.12 -14.54 24.81
C TRP A 73 10.74 -15.79 25.44
N THR A 74 10.38 -16.98 24.95
CA THR A 74 10.80 -18.25 25.58
C THR A 74 12.31 -18.38 25.61
N GLN A 75 12.99 -18.02 24.52
CA GLN A 75 14.46 -18.04 24.44
C GLN A 75 15.10 -17.00 25.38
N ALA A 76 14.53 -15.78 25.45
CA ALA A 76 15.01 -14.73 26.35
C ALA A 76 14.85 -15.14 27.81
N ALA A 77 13.73 -15.78 28.18
CA ALA A 77 13.47 -16.28 29.52
C ALA A 77 14.41 -17.43 29.92
N THR A 78 14.79 -18.30 28.97
CA THR A 78 15.78 -19.36 29.23
C THR A 78 17.21 -18.85 29.33
N ALA A 79 17.53 -17.74 28.67
CA ALA A 79 18.83 -17.10 28.74
C ALA A 79 18.96 -16.12 29.92
N ASP A 80 17.84 -15.80 30.59
CA ASP A 80 17.83 -14.85 31.70
C ASP A 80 18.48 -15.45 32.95
N GLY A 81 19.45 -14.74 33.50
CA GLY A 81 20.19 -15.07 34.71
C GLY A 81 20.09 -13.98 35.77
N ALA A 82 20.76 -14.20 36.90
CA ALA A 82 20.78 -13.25 38.01
C ALA A 82 21.45 -11.93 37.59
N GLY A 83 20.63 -10.88 37.38
CA GLY A 83 21.07 -9.54 37.00
C GLY A 83 20.96 -9.22 35.51
N THR A 84 20.50 -10.14 34.67
CA THR A 84 20.10 -9.84 33.30
C THR A 84 18.59 -9.60 33.24
N HIS A 85 18.14 -8.81 32.26
CA HIS A 85 16.74 -8.51 32.03
C HIS A 85 16.42 -8.66 30.54
N PHE A 86 16.77 -9.80 29.95
CA PHE A 86 16.64 -10.01 28.50
C PHE A 86 15.18 -9.95 28.04
N VAL A 87 14.24 -10.39 28.88
CA VAL A 87 12.80 -10.30 28.59
C VAL A 87 12.36 -8.84 28.44
N GLU A 88 12.80 -7.95 29.33
CA GLU A 88 12.44 -6.53 29.25
C GLU A 88 13.14 -5.81 28.10
N GLN A 89 14.39 -6.16 27.80
CA GLN A 89 15.10 -5.65 26.63
C GLN A 89 14.41 -6.06 25.32
N CYS A 90 14.04 -7.33 25.19
CA CYS A 90 13.25 -7.83 24.08
C CYS A 90 11.91 -7.09 23.96
N ARG A 91 11.21 -6.87 25.08
CA ARG A 91 9.95 -6.11 25.13
C ARG A 91 10.15 -4.68 24.63
N ALA A 92 11.18 -3.99 25.11
CA ALA A 92 11.50 -2.64 24.68
C ALA A 92 11.82 -2.58 23.18
N ALA A 93 12.60 -3.54 22.68
CA ALA A 93 12.98 -3.64 21.26
C ALA A 93 11.79 -3.89 20.33
N VAL A 94 10.81 -4.69 20.75
CA VAL A 94 9.56 -4.87 19.99
C VAL A 94 8.67 -3.62 20.07
N THR A 95 8.62 -2.98 21.24
CA THR A 95 7.80 -1.78 21.46
C THR A 95 8.26 -0.61 20.58
N ILE A 96 9.58 -0.37 20.50
CA ILE A 96 10.11 0.71 19.66
C ILE A 96 9.80 0.49 18.17
N ARG A 97 9.79 -0.76 17.68
CA ARG A 97 9.38 -1.04 16.29
C ARG A 97 7.91 -0.80 16.05
N ARG A 98 7.06 -1.26 16.97
CA ARG A 98 5.61 -1.01 16.93
C ARG A 98 5.29 0.48 16.94
N ALA A 99 6.07 1.28 17.68
CA ALA A 99 5.86 2.72 17.83
C ALA A 99 5.90 3.49 16.50
N TRP A 100 6.64 3.01 15.48
CA TRP A 100 6.67 3.65 14.15
C TRP A 100 6.05 2.79 13.05
N ALA A 101 6.14 1.47 13.12
CA ALA A 101 5.65 0.61 12.05
C ALA A 101 4.11 0.53 12.01
N PHE A 102 3.44 0.51 13.18
CA PHE A 102 1.98 0.60 13.22
C PHE A 102 1.44 1.92 12.65
N PRO A 103 1.91 3.11 13.05
CA PRO A 103 1.41 4.35 12.46
C PRO A 103 1.73 4.47 10.97
N VAL A 104 2.90 3.99 10.51
CA VAL A 104 3.22 3.96 9.07
C VAL A 104 2.26 3.07 8.29
N ALA A 105 1.99 1.85 8.78
CA ALA A 105 1.05 0.93 8.17
C ALA A 105 -0.38 1.52 8.18
N ALA A 106 -0.81 2.08 9.31
CA ALA A 106 -2.12 2.71 9.46
C ALA A 106 -2.30 3.91 8.52
N ALA A 107 -1.28 4.77 8.39
CA ALA A 107 -1.30 5.90 7.48
C ALA A 107 -1.46 5.45 6.02
N GLY A 108 -0.72 4.42 5.60
CA GLY A 108 -0.86 3.81 4.28
C GLY A 108 -2.27 3.27 4.03
N ALA A 109 -2.84 2.54 5.00
CA ALA A 109 -4.20 2.02 4.90
C ALA A 109 -5.24 3.15 4.77
N VAL A 110 -5.19 4.15 5.65
CA VAL A 110 -6.12 5.30 5.65
C VAL A 110 -6.03 6.06 4.32
N LEU A 111 -4.82 6.30 3.81
CA LEU A 111 -4.61 6.99 2.54
C LEU A 111 -5.28 6.24 1.37
N LEU A 112 -5.07 4.92 1.30
CA LEU A 112 -5.66 4.08 0.26
C LEU A 112 -7.18 4.05 0.37
N THR A 113 -7.73 3.85 1.57
CA THR A 113 -9.18 3.87 1.80
C THR A 113 -9.79 5.22 1.40
N ALA A 114 -9.18 6.34 1.79
CA ALA A 114 -9.65 7.67 1.44
C ALA A 114 -9.65 7.92 -0.08
N LEU A 115 -8.65 7.40 -0.80
CA LEU A 115 -8.58 7.55 -2.24
C LEU A 115 -9.62 6.69 -2.97
N LEU A 116 -9.92 5.50 -2.45
CA LEU A 116 -10.96 4.62 -2.99
C LEU A 116 -12.37 5.18 -2.80
N ILE A 117 -12.62 5.90 -1.70
CA ILE A 117 -13.94 6.49 -1.40
C ILE A 117 -14.19 7.75 -2.22
N ARG A 118 -13.15 8.53 -2.57
CA ARG A 118 -13.33 9.80 -3.30
C ARG A 118 -13.86 9.55 -4.72
N PRO A 119 -15.10 9.97 -5.03
CA PRO A 119 -15.63 9.81 -6.38
C PRO A 119 -14.77 10.63 -7.35
N ALA A 120 -14.41 10.04 -8.49
CA ALA A 120 -13.84 10.79 -9.59
C ALA A 120 -14.85 11.87 -9.97
N ARG A 121 -14.55 13.15 -9.68
CA ARG A 121 -15.32 14.27 -10.22
C ARG A 121 -15.39 14.06 -11.72
N ARG A 122 -16.56 13.67 -12.22
CA ARG A 122 -16.84 13.74 -13.65
C ARG A 122 -16.85 15.22 -13.95
N GLU A 123 -15.94 15.69 -14.80
CA GLU A 123 -16.09 17.02 -15.39
C GLU A 123 -17.50 17.07 -16.00
N PRO A 124 -18.33 18.05 -15.63
CA PRO A 124 -19.58 18.28 -16.32
C PRO A 124 -19.21 18.46 -17.78
N THR A 125 -19.68 17.57 -18.65
CA THR A 125 -19.52 17.73 -20.10
C THR A 125 -20.04 19.13 -20.41
N PRO A 126 -19.23 20.05 -20.97
CA PRO A 126 -19.72 21.37 -21.30
C PRO A 126 -20.90 21.15 -22.25
N VAL A 127 -22.11 21.48 -21.79
CA VAL A 127 -23.29 21.49 -22.62
C VAL A 127 -22.98 22.48 -23.73
N ARG A 128 -22.61 21.96 -24.90
CA ARG A 128 -22.47 22.76 -26.11
C ARG A 128 -23.89 23.21 -26.44
N LEU A 129 -24.28 24.36 -25.89
CA LEU A 129 -25.46 25.08 -26.32
C LEU A 129 -25.23 25.43 -27.79
N SER A 130 -25.67 24.55 -28.68
CA SER A 130 -25.76 24.82 -30.11
C SER A 130 -26.89 25.82 -30.30
N TRP A 131 -26.58 27.10 -30.11
CA TRP A 131 -27.48 28.16 -30.52
C TRP A 131 -27.59 28.11 -32.05
N PRO A 132 -28.80 27.92 -32.63
CA PRO A 132 -28.98 28.07 -34.06
C PRO A 132 -28.76 29.54 -34.42
N SER A 133 -27.73 29.84 -35.22
CA SER A 133 -27.51 31.19 -35.75
C SER A 133 -28.62 31.52 -36.76
N PRO A 134 -29.45 32.56 -36.52
CA PRO A 134 -30.54 32.91 -37.44
C PRO A 134 -30.13 33.77 -38.63
N TYR A 135 -28.84 34.08 -38.84
CA TYR A 135 -28.43 35.00 -39.92
C TYR A 135 -27.80 34.27 -41.11
N ARG A 136 -28.62 33.51 -41.85
CA ARG A 136 -28.31 33.11 -43.23
C ARG A 136 -28.97 34.11 -44.18
N SER A 137 -28.30 35.24 -44.41
CA SER A 137 -28.74 36.22 -45.41
C SER A 137 -28.71 35.59 -46.80
N ARG A 138 -29.88 35.54 -47.40
CA ARG A 138 -30.14 35.08 -48.76
C ARG A 138 -29.58 36.15 -49.70
N ARG A 139 -28.45 35.88 -50.36
CA ARG A 139 -27.97 36.72 -51.47
C ARG A 139 -28.97 36.60 -52.63
N VAL A 140 -29.70 37.67 -52.89
CA VAL A 140 -30.50 37.83 -54.10
C VAL A 140 -29.53 38.22 -55.22
N SER A 141 -29.41 37.36 -56.22
CA SER A 141 -28.73 37.68 -57.48
C SER A 141 -29.60 38.65 -58.27
N ALA A 142 -28.99 39.75 -58.72
CA ALA A 142 -29.50 40.61 -59.77
C ALA A 142 -28.58 40.48 -60.98
#